data_AF-P44241-F1
#
_entry.id   AF-P44241-F1
#
_cell.length_a   1.000
_cell.length_b   1.000
_cell.length_c   1.000
_cell.angle_alpha   90.00
_cell.angle_beta   90.00
_cell.angle_gamma   90.00
#
_symmetry.space_group_name_H-M   'P 1'
#
loop_
_entity.id
_entity.type
_entity.pdbx_description
1 polymer ?
#
loop_
_entity_poly.entity_id
_entity_poly.type
_entity_poly.pdbx_seq_one_letter_code
_entity_poly.pdbx_strand_id
1 'polypeptide(L)'
;MLAVRCDQLVEVNSKAHTLIKERMPGQATLLLEEWEGFYGLPECGRQIVGKTLVQRQKQVQEKENEVGSNSKRFLEEIATQAGFKVRVVNHYPHHCLRDCTYPLYEQANHWRIFMYTPAVSSIRYATCLDDVVKNLTIFERNKELECLLKRYQYAHLEFVFIYEEETQ
;
A
#
# COMPACT_ATOMS: atom_id res chain seq x y z
N MET A 1 1.61 49.55 -26.44
CA MET A 1 2.35 49.11 -25.24
C MET A 1 1.44 48.84 -24.04
N LEU A 2 0.47 49.70 -23.72
CA LEU A 2 -0.52 49.46 -22.65
C LEU A 2 -1.38 48.20 -22.84
N ALA A 3 -1.92 47.97 -24.04
CA ALA A 3 -2.79 46.81 -24.32
C ALA A 3 -2.11 45.46 -24.00
N VAL A 4 -0.89 45.25 -24.49
CA VAL A 4 -0.09 44.03 -24.22
C VAL A 4 0.09 43.80 -22.71
N ARG A 5 0.24 44.87 -21.93
CA ARG A 5 0.42 44.77 -20.48
C ARG A 5 -0.89 44.41 -19.77
N CYS A 6 -2.04 44.87 -20.27
CA CYS A 6 -3.34 44.46 -19.76
C CYS A 6 -3.57 42.96 -19.97
N ASP A 7 -3.25 42.42 -21.16
CA ASP A 7 -3.43 40.99 -21.45
C ASP A 7 -2.59 40.11 -20.52
N GLN A 8 -1.32 40.49 -20.29
CA GLN A 8 -0.45 39.80 -19.34
C GLN A 8 -0.98 39.83 -17.90
N LEU A 9 -1.53 40.95 -17.45
CA LEU A 9 -2.14 41.06 -16.11
C LEU A 9 -3.38 40.17 -15.97
N VAL A 10 -4.19 40.05 -17.03
CA VAL A 10 -5.35 39.16 -17.06
C VAL A 10 -4.90 37.69 -17.01
N GLU A 11 -3.85 37.30 -17.74
CA GLU A 11 -3.27 35.95 -17.64
C GLU A 11 -2.74 35.64 -16.24
N VAL A 12 -2.02 36.59 -15.62
CA VAL A 12 -1.49 36.40 -14.26
C VAL A 12 -2.65 36.28 -13.26
N ASN A 13 -3.67 37.13 -13.38
CA ASN A 13 -4.83 37.08 -12.48
C ASN A 13 -5.64 35.78 -12.65
N SER A 14 -5.80 35.28 -13.88
CA SER A 14 -6.50 34.01 -14.12
C SER A 14 -5.72 32.82 -13.56
N LYS A 15 -4.39 32.78 -13.75
CA LYS A 15 -3.52 31.77 -13.11
C LYS A 15 -3.59 31.86 -11.59
N ALA A 16 -3.58 33.06 -11.00
CA ALA A 16 -3.72 33.23 -9.56
C ALA A 16 -5.06 32.67 -9.03
N HIS A 17 -6.17 32.88 -9.75
CA HIS A 17 -7.46 32.26 -9.40
C HIS A 17 -7.46 30.75 -9.56
N THR A 18 -6.76 30.20 -10.57
CA THR A 18 -6.58 28.75 -10.70
C THR A 18 -5.83 28.21 -9.48
N LEU A 19 -4.72 28.82 -9.07
CA LEU A 19 -3.95 28.39 -7.89
C LEU A 19 -4.78 28.34 -6.60
N ILE A 20 -5.76 29.24 -6.42
CA ILE A 20 -6.67 29.18 -5.27
C ILE A 20 -7.52 27.90 -5.29
N LYS A 21 -7.95 27.44 -6.48
CA LYS A 21 -8.67 26.16 -6.63
C LYS A 21 -7.74 24.97 -6.39
N GLU A 22 -6.50 25.06 -6.86
CA GLU A 22 -5.48 24.01 -6.68
C GLU A 22 -4.98 23.86 -5.23
N ARG A 23 -5.43 24.72 -4.31
CA ARG A 23 -5.24 24.51 -2.86
C ARG A 23 -5.79 23.15 -2.42
N MET A 24 -6.89 22.70 -3.04
CA MET A 24 -7.38 21.34 -2.84
C MET A 24 -6.64 20.41 -3.83
N PRO A 25 -5.81 19.47 -3.35
CA PRO A 25 -4.94 18.66 -4.20
C PRO A 25 -5.71 17.87 -5.28
N GLY A 26 -6.92 17.40 -4.96
CA GLY A 26 -7.79 16.71 -5.91
C GLY A 26 -8.32 17.57 -7.06
N GLN A 27 -8.11 18.89 -7.03
CA GLN A 27 -8.45 19.82 -8.11
C GLN A 27 -7.22 20.42 -8.80
N ALA A 28 -6.01 20.05 -8.38
CA ALA A 28 -4.78 20.63 -8.92
C ALA A 28 -4.51 20.19 -10.36
N THR A 29 -4.06 21.13 -11.20
CA THR A 29 -3.70 20.89 -12.60
C THR A 29 -2.29 21.35 -12.92
N LEU A 30 -1.93 22.57 -12.50
CA LEU A 30 -0.61 23.17 -12.67
C LEU A 30 0.38 22.61 -11.64
N LEU A 31 -0.04 22.52 -10.38
CA LEU A 31 0.78 22.06 -9.25
C LEU A 31 0.57 20.57 -8.93
N LEU A 32 -0.02 19.80 -9.85
CA LEU A 32 -0.34 18.39 -9.59
C LEU A 32 0.92 17.56 -9.28
N GLU A 33 2.02 17.80 -10.00
CA GLU A 33 3.29 17.10 -9.77
C GLU A 33 3.92 17.45 -8.41
N GLU A 34 3.77 18.70 -7.96
CA GLU A 34 4.25 19.12 -6.64
C GLU A 34 3.43 18.47 -5.52
N TRP A 35 2.11 18.39 -5.69
CA TRP A 35 1.24 17.67 -4.76
C TRP A 35 1.54 16.17 -4.73
N GLU A 36 1.75 15.54 -5.89
CA GLU A 36 2.16 14.14 -5.96
C GLU A 36 3.46 13.90 -5.20
N GLY A 37 4.47 14.76 -5.41
CA GLY A 37 5.73 14.72 -4.67
C GLY A 37 5.55 14.92 -3.16
N PHE A 38 4.73 15.89 -2.75
CA PHE A 38 4.43 16.16 -1.35
C PHE A 38 3.80 14.96 -0.64
N TYR A 39 2.89 14.26 -1.32
CA TYR A 39 2.22 13.07 -0.81
C TYR A 39 3.01 11.77 -1.03
N GLY A 40 4.20 11.82 -1.63
CA GLY A 40 5.06 10.67 -1.87
C GLY A 40 4.58 9.72 -2.98
N LEU A 41 3.83 10.24 -3.95
CA LEU A 41 3.41 9.51 -5.15
C LEU A 41 4.47 9.66 -6.26
N PRO A 42 4.72 8.65 -7.11
CA PRO A 42 4.04 7.35 -7.15
C PRO A 42 4.56 6.41 -6.06
N GLU A 43 3.68 5.53 -5.60
CA GLU A 43 4.00 4.49 -4.61
C GLU A 43 3.51 3.13 -5.10
N CYS A 44 3.89 2.05 -4.40
CA CYS A 44 3.43 0.71 -4.76
C CYS A 44 1.89 0.62 -4.78
N GLY A 45 1.34 0.11 -5.89
CA GLY A 45 -0.11 0.07 -6.12
C GLY A 45 -0.72 1.37 -6.66
N ARG A 46 0.00 2.51 -6.62
CA ARG A 46 -0.44 3.80 -7.16
C ARG A 46 0.61 4.36 -8.11
N GLN A 47 0.65 3.78 -9.31
CA GLN A 47 1.44 4.30 -10.42
C GLN A 47 0.76 5.52 -11.06
N ILE A 48 1.59 6.51 -11.43
CA ILE A 48 1.16 7.73 -12.14
C ILE A 48 1.33 7.57 -13.66
N VAL A 49 2.34 6.81 -14.10
CA VAL A 49 2.64 6.63 -15.52
C VAL A 49 1.48 5.92 -16.23
N GLY A 50 1.01 6.50 -17.34
CA GLY A 50 -0.11 5.98 -18.12
C GLY A 50 -1.50 6.31 -17.56
N LYS A 51 -1.60 7.06 -16.44
CA LYS A 51 -2.87 7.52 -15.88
C LYS A 51 -3.31 8.85 -16.49
N THR A 52 -4.63 9.04 -16.57
CA THR A 52 -5.21 10.33 -16.98
C THR A 52 -5.08 11.36 -15.85
N LEU A 53 -5.17 12.65 -16.18
CA LEU A 53 -5.11 13.73 -15.18
C LEU A 53 -6.16 13.55 -14.06
N VAL A 54 -7.38 13.14 -14.40
CA VAL A 54 -8.44 12.87 -13.41
C VAL A 54 -8.08 11.69 -12.50
N GLN A 55 -7.45 10.64 -13.03
CA GLN A 55 -7.00 9.51 -12.22
C GLN A 55 -5.86 9.90 -11.26
N ARG A 56 -4.93 10.74 -11.72
CA ARG A 56 -3.86 11.30 -10.89
C ARG A 56 -4.41 12.14 -9.75
N GLN A 57 -5.30 13.10 -10.05
CA GLN A 57 -6.01 13.90 -9.05
C GLN A 57 -6.73 13.04 -8.00
N LYS A 58 -7.40 11.97 -8.45
CA LYS A 58 -8.08 11.03 -7.54
C LYS A 58 -7.09 10.30 -6.63
N GLN A 59 -5.93 9.88 -7.12
CA GLN A 59 -4.90 9.24 -6.28
C GLN A 59 -4.37 10.20 -5.20
N VAL A 60 -4.13 11.47 -5.56
CA VAL A 60 -3.72 12.49 -4.60
C VAL A 60 -4.83 12.72 -3.56
N GLN A 61 -6.08 12.82 -3.99
CA GLN A 61 -7.23 12.98 -3.08
C GLN A 61 -7.43 11.76 -2.17
N GLU A 62 -7.22 10.54 -2.67
CA GLU A 62 -7.26 9.33 -1.85
C GLU A 62 -6.16 9.34 -0.79
N LYS A 63 -4.96 9.84 -1.14
CA LYS A 63 -3.83 9.97 -0.23
C LYS A 63 -4.03 11.07 0.81
N GLU A 64 -4.64 12.19 0.43
CA GLU A 64 -5.04 13.27 1.32
C GLU A 64 -6.03 12.79 2.39
N ASN A 65 -6.99 11.96 2.01
CA ASN A 65 -8.01 11.42 2.92
C ASN A 65 -7.55 10.14 3.65
N GLU A 66 -6.31 9.69 3.43
CA GLU A 66 -5.81 8.44 3.96
C GLU A 66 -5.52 8.57 5.45
N VAL A 67 -6.24 7.79 6.27
CA VAL A 67 -5.97 7.69 7.71
C VAL A 67 -5.32 6.33 7.98
N GLY A 68 -4.07 6.35 8.41
CA GLY A 68 -3.34 5.13 8.76
C GLY A 68 -3.86 4.48 10.05
N SER A 69 -3.94 3.16 10.05
CA SER A 69 -4.17 2.32 11.23
C SER A 69 -3.39 1.01 11.08
N ASN A 70 -3.19 0.30 12.19
CA ASN A 70 -2.59 -1.04 12.19
C ASN A 70 -3.55 -2.05 12.82
N SER A 71 -4.85 -1.72 12.88
CA SER A 71 -5.85 -2.69 13.33
C SER A 71 -5.97 -3.82 12.32
N LYS A 72 -6.22 -5.04 12.81
CA LYS A 72 -6.46 -6.23 11.97
C LYS A 72 -7.45 -5.93 10.84
N ARG A 73 -8.61 -5.37 11.21
CA ARG A 73 -9.70 -5.05 10.30
C ARG A 73 -9.28 -4.06 9.22
N PHE A 74 -8.54 -3.02 9.59
CA PHE A 74 -8.07 -2.02 8.65
C PHE A 74 -7.13 -2.59 7.59
N LEU A 75 -6.18 -3.43 8.00
CA LEU A 75 -5.24 -4.08 7.07
C LEU A 75 -5.97 -5.00 6.08
N GLU A 76 -6.97 -5.75 6.55
CA GLU A 76 -7.81 -6.61 5.70
C GLU A 76 -8.68 -5.77 4.73
N GLU A 77 -9.27 -4.67 5.20
CA GLU A 77 -10.10 -3.78 4.38
C GLU A 77 -9.29 -3.09 3.27
N ILE A 78 -8.08 -2.59 3.57
CA ILE A 78 -7.20 -1.99 2.56
C ILE A 78 -6.75 -3.01 1.52
N ALA A 79 -6.35 -4.21 1.96
CA ALA A 79 -5.99 -5.26 1.04
C ALA A 79 -7.17 -5.59 0.10
N THR A 80 -8.38 -5.70 0.66
CA THR A 80 -9.61 -5.98 -0.12
C THR A 80 -9.94 -4.86 -1.11
N GLN A 81 -9.81 -3.59 -0.71
CA GLN A 81 -9.99 -2.45 -1.61
C GLN A 81 -8.98 -2.43 -2.75
N ALA A 82 -7.75 -2.90 -2.51
CA ALA A 82 -6.73 -3.07 -3.53
C ALA A 82 -6.95 -4.32 -4.42
N GLY A 83 -7.97 -5.14 -4.13
CA GLY A 83 -8.29 -6.35 -4.88
C GLY A 83 -7.59 -7.62 -4.40
N PHE A 84 -6.99 -7.60 -3.21
CA PHE A 84 -6.30 -8.74 -2.62
C PHE A 84 -7.09 -9.35 -1.46
N LYS A 85 -7.09 -10.68 -1.36
CA LYS A 85 -7.68 -11.41 -0.25
C LYS A 85 -6.61 -11.68 0.81
N VAL A 86 -6.68 -10.97 1.94
CA VAL A 86 -5.74 -11.17 3.07
C VAL A 86 -6.51 -11.48 4.34
N ARG A 87 -5.97 -12.43 5.11
CA ARG A 87 -6.44 -12.77 6.45
C ARG A 87 -5.31 -12.51 7.45
N VAL A 88 -5.55 -11.63 8.40
CA VAL A 88 -4.56 -11.20 9.40
C VAL A 88 -4.79 -11.97 10.71
N VAL A 89 -3.73 -12.55 11.27
CA VAL A 89 -3.77 -13.36 12.50
C VAL A 89 -2.56 -13.03 13.38
N ASN A 90 -2.81 -12.89 14.69
CA ASN A 90 -1.75 -12.71 15.67
C ASN A 90 -1.59 -13.97 16.50
N HIS A 91 -0.40 -14.57 16.45
CA HIS A 91 -0.05 -15.80 17.17
C HIS A 91 0.70 -15.47 18.46
N TYR A 92 0.00 -14.92 19.46
CA TYR A 92 0.63 -14.50 20.71
C TYR A 92 1.25 -15.67 21.48
N PRO A 93 2.41 -15.48 22.14
CA PRO A 93 3.01 -16.52 22.96
C PRO A 93 2.13 -16.90 24.15
N HIS A 94 2.37 -18.10 24.65
CA HIS A 94 1.66 -18.64 25.80
C HIS A 94 2.08 -17.91 27.08
N HIS A 95 1.15 -17.72 28.02
CA HIS A 95 1.40 -17.11 29.33
C HIS A 95 0.50 -17.76 30.39
N CYS A 96 0.83 -17.57 31.67
CA CYS A 96 0.17 -18.24 32.80
C CYS A 96 -1.35 -17.99 32.91
N LEU A 97 -1.86 -16.90 32.33
CA LEU A 97 -3.30 -16.59 32.28
C LEU A 97 -4.05 -17.22 31.10
N ARG A 98 -3.42 -18.03 30.23
CA ARG A 98 -4.10 -18.74 29.13
C ARG A 98 -4.40 -20.19 29.50
N ASP A 99 -5.36 -20.79 28.81
CA ASP A 99 -5.69 -22.21 28.92
C ASP A 99 -4.51 -23.11 28.54
N CYS A 100 -4.39 -24.25 29.23
CA CYS A 100 -3.30 -25.22 29.03
C CYS A 100 -3.31 -25.87 27.63
N THR A 101 -4.41 -25.77 26.89
CA THR A 101 -4.53 -26.28 25.51
C THR A 101 -4.16 -25.24 24.45
N TYR A 102 -3.83 -24.01 24.85
CA TYR A 102 -3.43 -22.97 23.91
C TYR A 102 -2.08 -23.30 23.27
N PRO A 103 -1.91 -23.12 21.94
CA PRO A 103 -0.66 -23.43 21.26
C PRO A 103 0.56 -22.67 21.81
N LEU A 104 1.69 -23.35 21.87
CA LEU A 104 2.97 -22.75 22.26
C LEU A 104 3.58 -22.04 21.04
N TYR A 105 3.46 -20.72 21.02
CA TYR A 105 4.14 -19.86 20.05
C TYR A 105 5.41 -19.22 20.63
N GLU A 106 6.36 -18.90 19.76
CA GLU A 106 7.61 -18.23 20.14
C GLU A 106 7.36 -16.85 20.77
N GLN A 107 8.21 -16.46 21.72
CA GLN A 107 8.13 -15.14 22.37
C GLN A 107 8.22 -13.99 21.37
N ALA A 108 8.92 -14.21 20.24
CA ALA A 108 9.06 -13.23 19.18
C ALA A 108 7.75 -12.85 18.49
N ASN A 109 6.70 -13.67 18.64
CA ASN A 109 5.43 -13.39 18.01
C ASN A 109 4.65 -12.22 18.65
N HIS A 110 5.10 -11.69 19.79
CA HIS A 110 4.51 -10.46 20.36
C HIS A 110 4.55 -9.27 19.39
N TRP A 111 5.58 -9.20 18.56
CA TRP A 111 5.78 -8.12 17.59
C TRP A 111 5.61 -8.58 16.14
N ARG A 112 5.16 -9.82 15.90
CA ARG A 112 4.90 -10.33 14.55
C ARG A 112 3.42 -10.36 14.24
N ILE A 113 3.05 -9.86 13.07
CA ILE A 113 1.70 -9.95 12.52
C ILE A 113 1.75 -10.88 11.32
N PHE A 114 0.96 -11.96 11.37
CA PHE A 114 0.93 -12.97 10.32
C PHE A 114 -0.20 -12.66 9.35
N MET A 115 0.13 -12.61 8.07
CA MET A 115 -0.81 -12.25 7.00
C MET A 115 -0.86 -13.38 5.99
N TYR A 116 -2.00 -14.04 5.95
CA TYR A 116 -2.29 -15.13 5.04
C TYR A 116 -2.90 -14.59 3.77
N THR A 117 -2.33 -14.93 2.62
CA THR A 117 -2.76 -14.49 1.30
C THR A 117 -2.63 -15.65 0.31
N PRO A 118 -3.50 -15.78 -0.70
CA PRO A 118 -3.26 -16.74 -1.77
C PRO A 118 -1.97 -16.39 -2.52
N ALA A 119 -1.24 -17.41 -2.95
CA ALA A 119 -0.10 -17.26 -3.85
C ALA A 119 -0.55 -16.78 -5.24
N VAL A 120 0.28 -15.95 -5.90
CA VAL A 120 -0.01 -15.47 -7.27
C VAL A 120 0.13 -16.60 -8.30
N SER A 121 1.08 -17.49 -8.06
CA SER A 121 1.33 -18.69 -8.85
C SER A 121 1.20 -19.94 -7.99
N SER A 122 1.05 -21.10 -8.65
CA SER A 122 1.00 -22.38 -7.93
C SER A 122 2.26 -22.59 -7.10
N ILE A 123 2.08 -23.06 -5.87
CA ILE A 123 3.18 -23.37 -4.98
C ILE A 123 3.78 -24.70 -5.43
N ARG A 124 5.06 -24.69 -5.78
CA ARG A 124 5.80 -25.90 -6.18
C ARG A 124 6.94 -26.18 -5.22
N TYR A 125 7.10 -27.44 -4.84
CA TYR A 125 8.28 -27.91 -4.11
C TYR A 125 9.45 -28.18 -5.05
N ALA A 126 10.65 -27.81 -4.63
CA ALA A 126 11.89 -28.09 -5.33
C ALA A 126 12.08 -29.61 -5.46
N THR A 127 12.56 -30.04 -6.63
CA THR A 127 12.90 -31.45 -6.89
C THR A 127 14.41 -31.60 -7.08
N CYS A 128 14.91 -32.83 -7.14
CA CYS A 128 16.33 -33.12 -7.39
C CYS A 128 16.85 -32.62 -8.75
N LEU A 129 15.95 -32.12 -9.61
CA LEU A 129 16.27 -31.53 -10.91
C LEU A 129 16.48 -30.01 -10.82
N ASP A 130 16.10 -29.38 -9.71
CA ASP A 130 16.30 -27.95 -9.49
C ASP A 130 17.72 -27.66 -9.00
N ASP A 131 18.16 -26.42 -9.22
CA ASP A 131 19.41 -25.90 -8.69
C ASP A 131 19.37 -25.86 -7.14
N VAL A 132 20.47 -26.26 -6.51
CA VAL A 132 20.66 -26.27 -5.05
C VAL A 132 20.52 -24.86 -4.44
N VAL A 133 20.70 -23.80 -5.23
CA VAL A 133 20.58 -22.41 -4.78
C VAL A 133 19.12 -21.92 -4.73
N LYS A 134 18.16 -22.64 -5.33
CA LYS A 134 16.75 -22.25 -5.30
C LYS A 134 16.09 -22.58 -3.95
N ASN A 135 15.10 -21.78 -3.57
CA ASN A 135 14.27 -22.04 -2.41
C ASN A 135 13.54 -23.39 -2.54
N LEU A 136 13.39 -24.11 -1.43
CA LEU A 136 12.68 -25.39 -1.37
C LEU A 136 11.20 -25.27 -1.76
N THR A 137 10.61 -24.10 -1.54
CA THR A 137 9.28 -23.73 -2.01
C THR A 137 9.40 -22.61 -3.04
N ILE A 138 8.97 -22.90 -4.25
CA ILE A 138 8.97 -21.99 -5.39
C ILE A 138 7.54 -21.50 -5.58
N PHE A 139 7.36 -20.19 -5.42
CA PHE A 139 6.11 -19.50 -5.70
C PHE A 139 6.43 -18.03 -5.99
N GLU A 140 5.50 -17.34 -6.64
CA GLU A 140 5.64 -15.91 -6.88
C GLU A 140 5.02 -15.12 -5.73
N ARG A 141 5.86 -14.27 -5.12
CA ARG A 141 5.42 -13.35 -4.07
C ARG A 141 4.63 -12.21 -4.66
N ASN A 142 3.52 -11.87 -4.02
CA ASN A 142 2.76 -10.67 -4.36
C ASN A 142 3.47 -9.41 -3.84
N LYS A 143 4.40 -8.87 -4.62
CA LYS A 143 5.22 -7.69 -4.24
C LYS A 143 4.39 -6.43 -4.05
N GLU A 144 3.31 -6.27 -4.82
CA GLU A 144 2.43 -5.11 -4.72
C GLU A 144 1.69 -5.09 -3.38
N LEU A 145 1.11 -6.23 -3.00
CA LEU A 145 0.46 -6.40 -1.70
C LEU A 145 1.44 -6.18 -0.54
N GLU A 146 2.62 -6.80 -0.61
CA GLU A 146 3.62 -6.63 0.45
C GLU A 146 4.02 -5.18 0.63
N CYS A 147 4.28 -4.48 -0.47
CA CYS A 147 4.68 -3.08 -0.43
C CYS A 147 3.55 -2.18 0.09
N LEU A 148 2.30 -2.44 -0.33
CA LEU A 148 1.11 -1.72 0.15
C LEU A 148 0.95 -1.85 1.67
N LEU A 149 1.02 -3.07 2.20
CA LEU A 149 0.79 -3.32 3.62
C LEU A 149 1.97 -2.85 4.48
N LYS A 150 3.22 -3.02 4.01
CA LYS A 150 4.42 -2.53 4.71
C LYS A 150 4.41 -1.02 4.94
N ARG A 151 3.69 -0.25 4.12
CA ARG A 151 3.51 1.19 4.34
C ARG A 151 2.85 1.51 5.69
N TYR A 152 1.96 0.65 6.17
CA TYR A 152 1.23 0.82 7.42
C TYR A 152 1.90 0.10 8.61
N GLN A 153 3.03 -0.55 8.37
CA GLN A 153 3.78 -1.27 9.39
C GLN A 153 4.45 -0.28 10.35
N TYR A 154 4.20 -0.46 11.65
CA TYR A 154 4.94 0.28 12.66
C TYR A 154 6.37 -0.24 12.77
N ALA A 155 7.32 0.64 13.06
CA ALA A 155 8.75 0.32 13.05
C ALA A 155 9.15 -0.85 13.98
N HIS A 156 8.41 -1.08 15.06
CA HIS A 156 8.67 -2.15 16.02
C HIS A 156 7.94 -3.47 15.69
N LEU A 157 7.00 -3.45 14.73
CA LEU A 157 6.27 -4.64 14.31
C LEU A 157 6.95 -5.26 13.10
N GLU A 158 6.83 -6.57 12.95
CA GLU A 158 7.31 -7.36 11.82
C GLU A 158 6.13 -8.01 11.11
N PHE A 159 5.98 -7.73 9.83
CA PHE A 159 4.94 -8.29 8.98
C PHE A 159 5.42 -9.58 8.32
N VAL A 160 4.79 -10.71 8.65
CA VAL A 160 5.12 -12.03 8.14
C VAL A 160 4.05 -12.46 7.15
N PHE A 161 4.40 -12.51 5.86
CA PHE A 161 3.50 -12.95 4.80
C PHE A 161 3.58 -14.45 4.63
N ILE A 162 2.43 -15.12 4.73
CA ILE A 162 2.27 -16.55 4.52
C ILE A 162 1.41 -16.74 3.28
N TYR A 163 1.96 -17.46 2.31
CA TYR A 163 1.27 -17.76 1.05
C TYR A 163 0.62 -19.14 1.15
N GLU A 164 -0.69 -19.19 0.91
CA GLU A 164 -1.49 -20.42 0.90
C GLU A 164 -1.90 -20.74 -0.55
N GLU A 165 -2.11 -22.02 -0.86
CA GLU A 165 -2.79 -22.40 -2.09
C GLU A 165 -4.26 -21.98 -1.99
N GLU A 166 -4.81 -21.47 -3.08
CA GLU A 166 -6.21 -21.09 -3.13
C GLU A 166 -7.04 -22.39 -3.02
N THR A 167 -7.65 -22.61 -1.86
CA THR A 167 -8.58 -23.72 -1.66
C THR A 167 -9.75 -23.51 -2.62
N GLN A 168 -9.83 -24.37 -3.65
CA GLN A 168 -10.93 -24.44 -4.61
C GLN A 168 -12.29 -24.61 -3.91
#